data_AF-A0A0F9IU05-F1
#
_entry.id   AF-A0A0F9IU05-F1
#
_cell.length_a   1.000
_cell.length_b   1.000
_cell.length_c   1.000
_cell.angle_alpha   90.00
_cell.angle_beta   90.00
_cell.angle_gamma   90.00
#
_symmetry.space_group_name_H-M   'P 1'
#
loop_
_entity.id
_entity.type
_entity.pdbx_description
1 polymer ?
#
loop_
_entity_poly.entity_id
_entity_poly.type
_entity_poly.pdbx_seq_one_letter_code
_entity_poly.pdbx_strand_id
1 'polypeptide(L)'
;MKQGIREQSLAPKYPVGLRYPLGDWTFHYCRAKVALPYNKWGSGNDDVLHEQNTAVVAVEGALDLTIVGSFTKDQFKGGYINIWTNPLQMLLRVKGNDAGDGVNTVIHLKDPLLADVALATFTDIHANIYNNCSNLGGLGVAGELQIVCVPLIAVTIGYHFWGLTYGPAIGVAHTGAGLGASSNEKTVYFWPDGSIDSLANIITDGGTAGQQIAGTMLPRLANPAGTPADDIFYMLKLAP
;
A
#
# COMPACT_ATOMS: atom_id res chain seq x y z
N MET A 1 -20.61 -2.16 16.07
CA MET A 1 -19.96 -0.91 16.51
C MET A 1 -19.06 -0.44 15.38
N LYS A 2 -19.13 0.84 14.99
CA LYS A 2 -18.26 1.44 13.97
C LYS A 2 -16.87 1.69 14.58
N GLN A 3 -15.81 1.53 13.78
CA GLN A 3 -14.44 1.82 14.23
C GLN A 3 -14.03 3.22 13.76
N GLY A 4 -13.60 4.07 14.69
CA GLY A 4 -13.10 5.42 14.41
C GLY A 4 -11.70 5.44 13.78
N ILE A 5 -11.32 6.56 13.17
CA ILE A 5 -10.01 6.72 12.48
C ILE A 5 -8.77 6.66 13.38
N ARG A 6 -8.97 6.71 14.71
CA ARG A 6 -7.91 6.58 15.72
C ARG A 6 -8.07 5.33 16.58
N GLU A 7 -8.76 4.34 16.06
CA GLU A 7 -8.98 3.06 16.71
C GLU A 7 -8.40 1.93 15.85
N GLN A 8 -8.12 0.81 16.50
CA GLN A 8 -7.71 -0.44 15.84
C GLN A 8 -8.53 -1.62 16.38
N SER A 9 -8.64 -2.70 15.60
CA SER A 9 -9.34 -3.91 16.06
C SER A 9 -8.74 -5.19 15.51
N LEU A 10 -8.72 -6.24 16.33
CA LEU A 10 -8.28 -7.57 15.91
C LEU A 10 -9.19 -8.14 14.80
N ALA A 11 -10.50 -8.15 15.03
CA ALA A 11 -11.48 -8.54 14.03
C ALA A 11 -11.77 -7.37 13.07
N PRO A 12 -11.86 -7.62 11.74
CA PRO A 12 -12.18 -6.57 10.78
C PRO A 12 -13.58 -6.02 11.03
N LYS A 13 -13.72 -4.70 11.02
CA LYS A 13 -15.02 -3.99 11.08
C LYS A 13 -15.54 -3.58 9.72
N TYR A 14 -14.65 -3.52 8.73
CA TYR A 14 -14.93 -3.18 7.35
C TYR A 14 -14.12 -4.09 6.41
N PRO A 15 -14.49 -4.19 5.12
CA PRO A 15 -13.63 -4.79 4.12
C PRO A 15 -12.29 -4.06 4.03
N VAL A 16 -11.18 -4.80 3.96
CA VAL A 16 -9.86 -4.21 3.69
C VAL A 16 -9.86 -3.52 2.32
N GLY A 17 -9.19 -2.37 2.24
CA GLY A 17 -9.21 -1.46 1.10
C GLY A 17 -10.48 -0.62 0.99
N LEU A 18 -11.41 -0.68 1.94
CA LEU A 18 -12.55 0.25 1.95
C LEU A 18 -12.03 1.68 2.05
N ARG A 19 -12.47 2.54 1.13
CA ARG A 19 -12.17 3.98 1.14
C ARG A 19 -13.15 4.73 2.03
N TYR A 20 -12.64 5.65 2.85
CA TYR A 20 -13.42 6.51 3.72
C TYR A 20 -12.97 7.98 3.61
N PRO A 21 -13.68 8.82 2.84
CA PRO A 21 -13.43 10.25 2.81
C PRO A 21 -13.99 10.94 4.06
N LEU A 22 -13.23 11.87 4.65
CA LEU A 22 -13.60 12.64 5.83
C LEU A 22 -12.99 14.05 5.76
N GLY A 23 -13.79 15.03 5.28
CA GLY A 23 -13.29 16.38 5.05
C GLY A 23 -12.16 16.37 4.02
N ASP A 24 -11.02 16.96 4.37
CA ASP A 24 -9.82 16.99 3.53
C ASP A 24 -9.00 15.69 3.56
N TRP A 25 -9.42 14.69 4.34
CA TRP A 25 -8.75 13.40 4.45
C TRP A 25 -9.42 12.31 3.62
N THR A 26 -8.61 11.43 3.02
CA THR A 26 -9.04 10.11 2.53
C THR A 26 -8.30 9.03 3.29
N PHE A 27 -9.04 8.06 3.82
CA PHE A 27 -8.51 6.88 4.49
C PHE A 27 -8.82 5.60 3.71
N HIS A 28 -7.97 4.59 3.87
CA HIS A 28 -8.27 3.22 3.49
C HIS A 28 -8.26 2.30 4.72
N TYR A 29 -9.15 1.32 4.77
CA TYR A 29 -9.17 0.34 5.84
C TYR A 29 -8.08 -0.71 5.61
N CYS A 30 -7.13 -0.79 6.52
CA CYS A 30 -5.90 -1.54 6.38
C CYS A 30 -5.78 -2.66 7.41
N ARG A 31 -4.83 -3.57 7.20
CA ARG A 31 -4.38 -4.57 8.17
C ARG A 31 -2.86 -4.51 8.30
N ALA A 32 -2.38 -4.50 9.54
CA ALA A 32 -0.96 -4.51 9.84
C ALA A 32 -0.42 -5.95 9.87
N LYS A 33 0.58 -6.29 9.05
CA LYS A 33 1.23 -7.62 9.07
C LYS A 33 2.36 -7.69 10.10
N VAL A 34 2.93 -6.55 10.44
CA VAL A 34 3.84 -6.37 11.58
C VAL A 34 3.31 -5.24 12.47
N ALA A 35 3.87 -5.06 13.65
CA ALA A 35 3.51 -3.92 14.49
C ALA A 35 3.96 -2.62 13.81
N LEU A 36 3.06 -1.65 13.71
CA LEU A 36 3.34 -0.32 13.16
C LEU A 36 3.54 0.63 14.33
N PRO A 37 4.77 1.10 14.60
CA PRO A 37 5.01 2.03 15.69
C PRO A 37 4.30 3.37 15.43
N TYR A 38 3.90 4.06 16.50
CA TYR A 38 3.42 5.43 16.38
C TYR A 38 4.60 6.35 16.10
N ASN A 39 4.87 6.59 14.81
CA ASN A 39 5.96 7.49 14.42
C ASN A 39 5.62 8.38 13.23
N LYS A 40 4.38 8.36 12.70
CA LYS A 40 3.98 9.16 11.53
C LYS A 40 4.73 8.80 10.24
N TRP A 41 5.29 7.60 10.18
CA TRP A 41 6.01 7.11 9.01
C TRP A 41 5.04 6.50 7.99
N GLY A 42 5.42 6.53 6.73
CA GLY A 42 4.79 5.73 5.70
C GLY A 42 4.87 4.24 6.06
N SER A 43 3.77 3.53 5.88
CA SER A 43 3.72 2.06 5.95
C SER A 43 3.75 1.48 4.55
N GLY A 44 4.64 0.50 4.33
CA GLY A 44 4.83 -0.15 3.04
C GLY A 44 3.89 -1.33 2.82
N ASN A 45 3.73 -1.76 1.57
CA ASN A 45 3.11 -3.03 1.20
C ASN A 45 4.17 -4.14 1.16
N ASP A 46 4.19 -5.04 2.15
CA ASP A 46 5.14 -6.17 2.23
C ASP A 46 4.65 -7.41 1.44
N ASP A 47 3.88 -7.19 0.38
CA ASP A 47 3.45 -8.28 -0.51
C ASP A 47 4.51 -8.50 -1.58
N VAL A 48 4.61 -9.75 -2.01
CA VAL A 48 5.52 -10.16 -3.08
C VAL A 48 4.74 -10.41 -4.36
N LEU A 49 5.45 -10.54 -5.47
CA LEU A 49 4.86 -10.95 -6.73
C LEU A 49 4.40 -12.41 -6.64
N HIS A 50 3.15 -12.69 -7.06
CA HIS A 50 2.61 -14.06 -7.13
C HIS A 50 2.30 -14.44 -8.57
N GLU A 51 3.31 -14.94 -9.27
CA GLU A 51 3.21 -15.49 -10.62
C GLU A 51 2.89 -16.97 -10.56
N GLN A 52 1.83 -17.41 -11.22
CA GLN A 52 1.37 -18.79 -11.25
C GLN A 52 0.89 -19.18 -12.64
N ASN A 53 0.61 -20.46 -12.82
CA ASN A 53 -0.09 -20.97 -13.99
C ASN A 53 -1.46 -21.52 -13.59
N THR A 54 -2.44 -21.47 -14.50
CA THR A 54 -3.70 -22.19 -14.30
C THR A 54 -3.48 -23.70 -14.25
N ALA A 55 -4.12 -24.35 -13.29
CA ALA A 55 -4.03 -25.80 -13.07
C ALA A 55 -5.15 -26.58 -13.76
N VAL A 56 -6.22 -25.89 -14.18
CA VAL A 56 -7.39 -26.47 -14.85
C VAL A 56 -7.88 -25.50 -15.93
N VAL A 57 -8.45 -26.04 -17.01
CA VAL A 57 -9.17 -25.23 -18.00
C VAL A 57 -10.38 -24.57 -17.34
N ALA A 58 -10.57 -23.28 -17.59
CA ALA A 58 -11.78 -22.55 -17.22
C ALA A 58 -12.44 -21.99 -18.48
N VAL A 59 -13.77 -21.95 -18.49
CA VAL A 59 -14.53 -21.45 -19.64
C VAL A 59 -14.92 -19.99 -19.45
N GLU A 60 -15.16 -19.29 -20.55
CA GLU A 60 -15.78 -17.96 -20.54
C GLU A 60 -17.03 -17.94 -19.64
N GLY A 61 -17.20 -16.87 -18.86
CA GLY A 61 -18.31 -16.75 -17.92
C GLY A 61 -18.06 -17.36 -16.54
N ALA A 62 -17.02 -18.19 -16.37
CA ALA A 62 -16.72 -18.79 -15.07
C ALA A 62 -16.29 -17.72 -14.04
N LEU A 63 -16.62 -17.98 -12.77
CA LEU A 63 -16.24 -17.13 -11.63
C LEU A 63 -15.15 -17.75 -10.76
N ASP A 64 -14.70 -18.95 -11.08
CA ASP A 64 -13.68 -19.67 -10.34
C ASP A 64 -12.52 -20.03 -11.28
N LEU A 65 -11.30 -19.81 -10.82
CA LEU A 65 -10.07 -20.15 -11.53
C LEU A 65 -9.18 -20.97 -10.61
N THR A 66 -8.80 -22.18 -11.02
CA THR A 66 -7.85 -22.98 -10.26
C THR A 66 -6.44 -22.72 -10.77
N ILE A 67 -5.55 -22.30 -9.87
CA ILE A 67 -4.14 -22.03 -10.15
C ILE A 67 -3.24 -23.03 -9.42
N VAL A 68 -2.03 -23.19 -9.94
CA VAL A 68 -0.94 -23.86 -9.23
C VAL A 68 -0.52 -22.97 -8.05
N GLY A 69 -0.17 -23.60 -6.93
CA GLY A 69 0.25 -22.94 -5.70
C GLY A 69 -0.71 -23.20 -4.55
N SER A 70 -0.16 -23.35 -3.34
CA SER A 70 -0.93 -23.51 -2.10
C SER A 70 -0.86 -22.21 -1.30
N PHE A 71 -1.98 -21.48 -1.27
CA PHE A 71 -2.09 -20.20 -0.59
C PHE A 71 -2.96 -20.28 0.65
N THR A 72 -2.78 -19.32 1.56
CA THR A 72 -3.66 -19.20 2.72
C THR A 72 -5.04 -18.68 2.30
N LYS A 73 -6.09 -19.11 3.00
CA LYS A 73 -7.46 -18.66 2.71
C LYS A 73 -7.56 -17.14 2.72
N ASP A 74 -8.24 -16.58 1.71
CA ASP A 74 -8.47 -15.15 1.54
C ASP A 74 -7.19 -14.28 1.44
N GLN A 75 -6.02 -14.88 1.14
CA GLN A 75 -4.77 -14.15 0.91
C GLN A 75 -4.92 -13.05 -0.15
N PHE A 76 -5.61 -13.36 -1.25
CA PHE A 76 -5.79 -12.45 -2.39
C PHE A 76 -7.10 -11.68 -2.37
N LYS A 77 -7.87 -11.76 -1.28
CA LYS A 77 -9.19 -11.14 -1.18
C LYS A 77 -9.13 -9.64 -1.39
N GLY A 78 -9.94 -9.15 -2.33
CA GLY A 78 -10.00 -7.73 -2.68
C GLY A 78 -8.80 -7.24 -3.48
N GLY A 79 -7.92 -8.14 -3.92
CA GLY A 79 -6.85 -7.88 -4.87
C GLY A 79 -7.29 -8.04 -6.32
N TYR A 80 -6.32 -8.27 -7.19
CA TYR A 80 -6.50 -8.36 -8.64
C TYR A 80 -5.72 -9.54 -9.22
N ILE A 81 -6.18 -10.06 -10.35
CA ILE A 81 -5.47 -11.05 -11.15
C ILE A 81 -5.45 -10.63 -12.63
N ASN A 82 -4.30 -10.81 -13.27
CA ASN A 82 -4.12 -10.75 -14.71
C ASN A 82 -3.97 -12.18 -15.24
N ILE A 83 -4.62 -12.49 -16.35
CA ILE A 83 -4.54 -13.82 -17.00
C ILE A 83 -4.10 -13.61 -18.45
N TRP A 84 -2.99 -14.25 -18.82
CA TRP A 84 -2.31 -14.07 -20.11
C TRP A 84 -2.91 -14.91 -21.23
N THR A 85 -4.23 -14.75 -21.44
CA THR A 85 -4.98 -15.30 -22.57
C THR A 85 -4.91 -14.40 -23.82
N ASN A 86 -5.55 -14.84 -24.90
CA ASN A 86 -5.84 -14.01 -26.08
C ASN A 86 -7.37 -13.97 -26.33
N PRO A 87 -8.07 -12.86 -26.03
CA PRO A 87 -7.54 -11.58 -25.55
C PRO A 87 -7.02 -11.64 -24.11
N LEU A 88 -6.13 -10.70 -23.78
CA LEU A 88 -5.58 -10.56 -22.42
C LEU A 88 -6.69 -10.16 -21.44
N GLN A 89 -6.77 -10.84 -20.30
CA GLN A 89 -7.77 -10.55 -19.26
C GLN A 89 -7.09 -9.86 -18.09
N MET A 90 -7.17 -8.53 -18.05
CA MET A 90 -6.45 -7.70 -17.07
C MET A 90 -7.36 -7.23 -15.93
N LEU A 91 -6.77 -7.06 -14.75
CA LEU A 91 -7.38 -6.42 -13.59
C LEU A 91 -8.72 -7.06 -13.16
N LEU A 92 -8.85 -8.37 -13.30
CA LEU A 92 -10.01 -9.09 -12.79
C LEU A 92 -9.99 -9.04 -11.25
N ARG A 93 -11.12 -8.67 -10.66
CA ARG A 93 -11.20 -8.46 -9.21
C ARG A 93 -11.33 -9.79 -8.48
N VAL A 94 -10.49 -10.01 -7.49
CA VAL A 94 -10.54 -11.22 -6.66
C VAL A 94 -11.54 -11.01 -5.51
N LYS A 95 -12.54 -11.89 -5.43
CA LYS A 95 -13.51 -11.96 -4.33
C LYS A 95 -12.88 -12.61 -3.09
N GLY A 96 -12.02 -13.60 -3.29
CA GLY A 96 -11.32 -14.36 -2.26
C GLY A 96 -10.66 -15.59 -2.88
N ASN A 97 -10.03 -16.41 -2.05
CA ASN A 97 -9.49 -17.70 -2.47
C ASN A 97 -9.65 -18.71 -1.36
N ASP A 98 -9.79 -19.98 -1.74
CA ASP A 98 -9.78 -21.08 -0.79
C ASP A 98 -8.39 -21.26 -0.16
N ALA A 99 -8.32 -22.02 0.93
CA ALA A 99 -7.03 -22.53 1.39
C ALA A 99 -6.55 -23.58 0.38
N GLY A 100 -5.28 -23.52 -0.02
CA GLY A 100 -4.75 -24.46 -1.00
C GLY A 100 -4.73 -25.90 -0.49
N ASP A 101 -4.83 -26.86 -1.40
CA ASP A 101 -4.84 -28.31 -1.12
C ASP A 101 -3.45 -28.94 -0.99
N GLY A 102 -2.41 -28.10 -0.97
CA GLY A 102 -0.99 -28.47 -1.02
C GLY A 102 -0.39 -28.38 -2.42
N VAL A 103 -1.20 -28.29 -3.47
CA VAL A 103 -0.76 -28.19 -4.87
C VAL A 103 -1.41 -27.02 -5.59
N ASN A 104 -2.72 -26.85 -5.42
CA ASN A 104 -3.55 -25.89 -6.12
C ASN A 104 -4.36 -25.02 -5.15
N THR A 105 -4.82 -23.88 -5.67
CA THR A 105 -5.74 -22.98 -4.97
C THR A 105 -6.83 -22.53 -5.93
N VAL A 106 -8.08 -22.47 -5.45
CA VAL A 106 -9.19 -21.88 -6.21
C VAL A 106 -9.28 -20.39 -5.89
N ILE A 107 -9.18 -19.56 -6.93
CA ILE A 107 -9.40 -18.12 -6.88
C ILE A 107 -10.84 -17.85 -7.30
N HIS A 108 -11.59 -17.16 -6.44
CA HIS A 108 -12.94 -16.72 -6.73
C HIS A 108 -12.90 -15.29 -7.26
N LEU A 109 -13.46 -15.06 -8.43
CA LEU A 109 -13.53 -13.77 -9.10
C LEU A 109 -14.85 -13.06 -8.75
N LYS A 110 -14.83 -11.73 -8.80
CA LYS A 110 -16.06 -10.91 -8.75
C LYS A 110 -16.68 -10.73 -10.13
N ASP A 111 -15.83 -10.69 -11.14
CA ASP A 111 -16.20 -10.52 -12.54
C ASP A 111 -15.96 -11.84 -13.27
N PRO A 112 -16.85 -12.26 -14.17
CA PRO A 112 -16.67 -13.49 -14.93
C PRO A 112 -15.46 -13.39 -15.87
N LEU A 113 -14.86 -14.54 -16.20
CA LEU A 113 -13.87 -14.64 -17.27
C LEU A 113 -14.46 -14.14 -18.59
N LEU A 114 -13.67 -13.36 -19.33
CA LEU A 114 -14.04 -12.77 -20.62
C LEU A 114 -13.73 -13.70 -21.80
N ALA A 115 -12.95 -14.76 -21.57
CA ALA A 115 -12.59 -15.76 -22.57
C ALA A 115 -12.21 -17.06 -21.86
N ASP A 116 -12.23 -18.16 -22.61
CA ASP A 116 -11.69 -19.44 -22.16
C ASP A 116 -10.22 -19.30 -21.74
N VAL A 117 -9.87 -19.96 -20.65
CA VAL A 117 -8.52 -20.01 -20.09
C VAL A 117 -8.03 -21.45 -20.18
N ALA A 118 -7.03 -21.66 -21.03
CA ALA A 118 -6.41 -22.98 -21.19
C ALA A 118 -5.65 -23.39 -19.93
N LEU A 119 -5.34 -24.68 -19.81
CA LEU A 119 -4.39 -25.20 -18.83
C LEU A 119 -3.02 -24.54 -19.02
N ALA A 120 -2.28 -24.35 -17.93
CA ALA A 120 -0.93 -23.79 -17.94
C ALA A 120 -0.86 -22.37 -18.54
N THR A 121 -1.95 -21.61 -18.45
CA THR A 121 -1.95 -20.18 -18.80
C THR A 121 -1.34 -19.38 -17.67
N PHE A 122 -0.40 -18.50 -17.99
CA PHE A 122 0.30 -17.66 -17.02
C PHE A 122 -0.66 -16.64 -16.36
N THR A 123 -0.48 -16.39 -15.07
CA THR A 123 -1.27 -15.44 -14.28
C THR A 123 -0.40 -14.66 -13.29
N ASP A 124 -0.68 -13.37 -13.15
CA ASP A 124 -0.11 -12.52 -12.10
C ASP A 124 -1.20 -12.18 -11.09
N ILE A 125 -0.95 -12.48 -9.81
CA ILE A 125 -1.92 -12.29 -8.74
C ILE A 125 -1.36 -11.28 -7.74
N HIS A 126 -2.16 -10.28 -7.42
CA HIS A 126 -1.77 -9.21 -6.52
C HIS A 126 -2.73 -9.19 -5.35
N ALA A 127 -2.22 -9.30 -4.11
CA ALA A 127 -3.06 -9.13 -2.94
C ALA A 127 -3.54 -7.66 -2.85
N ASN A 128 -4.55 -7.43 -2.01
CA ASN A 128 -4.92 -6.07 -1.69
C ASN A 128 -3.76 -5.39 -0.93
N ILE A 129 -3.24 -4.30 -1.49
CA ILE A 129 -2.08 -3.56 -0.94
C ILE A 129 -2.31 -3.04 0.49
N TYR A 130 -3.56 -2.92 0.93
CA TYR A 130 -3.93 -2.50 2.29
C TYR A 130 -4.06 -3.68 3.27
N ASN A 131 -3.95 -4.93 2.80
CA ASN A 131 -4.00 -6.14 3.64
C ASN A 131 -2.63 -6.49 4.25
N ASN A 132 -1.58 -5.79 3.82
CA ASN A 132 -0.20 -6.14 4.10
C ASN A 132 0.65 -4.92 4.48
N CYS A 133 0.10 -4.05 5.33
CA CYS A 133 0.82 -2.87 5.79
C CYS A 133 1.96 -3.29 6.74
N SER A 134 3.17 -2.83 6.43
CA SER A 134 4.38 -3.14 7.16
C SER A 134 5.14 -1.90 7.64
N ASN A 135 5.88 -2.06 8.73
CA ASN A 135 6.77 -1.03 9.26
C ASN A 135 8.08 -1.06 8.49
N LEU A 136 8.53 0.12 8.05
CA LEU A 136 9.76 0.27 7.28
C LEU A 136 10.94 0.75 8.13
N GLY A 137 10.70 1.14 9.39
CA GLY A 137 11.76 1.63 10.25
C GLY A 137 12.76 0.60 10.71
N GLY A 138 14.04 0.94 10.54
CA GLY A 138 15.17 0.06 10.83
C GLY A 138 15.43 -1.00 9.75
N LEU A 139 14.63 -1.05 8.69
CA LEU A 139 14.92 -1.88 7.52
C LEU A 139 15.98 -1.15 6.67
N GLY A 140 17.25 -1.40 6.97
CA GLY A 140 18.40 -0.75 6.33
C GLY A 140 18.48 -0.90 4.80
N VAL A 141 17.56 -1.63 4.16
CA VAL A 141 17.42 -1.74 2.70
C VAL A 141 15.96 -2.00 2.27
N ALA A 142 14.97 -1.32 2.88
CA ALA A 142 13.56 -1.37 2.44
C ALA A 142 13.26 -0.62 1.12
N GLY A 143 14.29 -0.38 0.28
CA GLY A 143 14.24 0.49 -0.90
C GLY A 143 13.28 0.07 -2.03
N GLU A 144 12.59 -1.06 -1.88
CA GLU A 144 11.68 -1.62 -2.88
C GLU A 144 10.21 -1.60 -2.46
N LEU A 145 9.90 -1.35 -1.18
CA LEU A 145 8.52 -1.38 -0.70
C LEU A 145 7.82 -0.06 -1.01
N GLN A 146 6.69 -0.14 -1.71
CA GLN A 146 5.84 1.03 -1.95
C GLN A 146 5.08 1.41 -0.70
N ILE A 147 5.10 2.70 -0.34
CA ILE A 147 4.28 3.27 0.72
C ILE A 147 2.82 3.30 0.27
N VAL A 148 1.94 2.75 1.11
CA VAL A 148 0.51 2.65 0.81
C VAL A 148 -0.37 3.52 1.71
N CYS A 149 0.09 3.83 2.92
CA CYS A 149 -0.64 4.72 3.83
C CYS A 149 0.27 5.31 4.91
N VAL A 150 -0.23 6.30 5.64
CA VAL A 150 0.35 6.81 6.90
C VAL A 150 -0.61 6.49 8.05
N PRO A 151 -0.22 5.67 9.06
CA PRO A 151 -1.07 5.38 10.21
C PRO A 151 -1.14 6.59 11.15
N LEU A 152 -2.34 6.85 11.70
CA LEU A 152 -2.55 7.93 12.68
C LEU A 152 -2.31 7.49 14.14
N ILE A 153 -2.10 6.20 14.37
CA ILE A 153 -1.92 5.57 15.69
C ILE A 153 -0.87 4.46 15.59
N ALA A 154 -0.34 4.01 16.72
CA ALA A 154 0.36 2.72 16.76
C ALA A 154 -0.63 1.59 16.46
N VAL A 155 -0.22 0.60 15.68
CA VAL A 155 -1.05 -0.55 15.30
C VAL A 155 -0.37 -1.83 15.72
N THR A 156 -1.10 -2.67 16.45
CA THR A 156 -0.66 -3.99 16.86
C THR A 156 -0.61 -4.92 15.65
N ILE A 157 0.37 -5.82 15.61
CA ILE A 157 0.45 -6.86 14.58
C ILE A 157 -0.88 -7.61 14.43
N GLY A 158 -1.34 -7.76 13.19
CA GLY A 158 -2.59 -8.44 12.83
C GLY A 158 -3.85 -7.60 12.98
N TYR A 159 -3.78 -6.39 13.54
CA TYR A 159 -4.95 -5.53 13.75
C TYR A 159 -5.30 -4.72 12.50
N HIS A 160 -6.57 -4.32 12.43
CA HIS A 160 -7.15 -3.52 11.36
C HIS A 160 -7.31 -2.07 11.80
N PHE A 161 -7.06 -1.13 10.90
CA PHE A 161 -7.02 0.31 11.20
C PHE A 161 -7.38 1.15 9.98
N TRP A 162 -7.54 2.46 10.16
CA TRP A 162 -7.70 3.41 9.06
C TRP A 162 -6.34 4.05 8.75
N GLY A 163 -5.77 3.76 7.58
CA GLY A 163 -4.54 4.38 7.09
C GLY A 163 -4.85 5.61 6.23
N LEU A 164 -4.20 6.75 6.49
CA LEU A 164 -4.35 7.97 5.71
C LEU A 164 -3.67 7.80 4.34
N THR A 165 -4.35 8.13 3.25
CA THR A 165 -3.82 8.04 1.88
C THR A 165 -3.87 9.37 1.12
N TYR A 166 -4.64 10.33 1.62
CA TYR A 166 -4.67 11.69 1.10
C TYR A 166 -5.06 12.68 2.20
N GLY A 167 -4.52 13.89 2.13
CA GLY A 167 -4.89 14.99 3.01
C GLY A 167 -3.75 15.50 3.90
N PRO A 168 -4.02 16.45 4.80
CA PRO A 168 -3.00 17.00 5.68
C PRO A 168 -2.37 15.94 6.61
N ALA A 169 -1.05 15.83 6.58
CA ALA A 169 -0.26 14.87 7.33
C ALA A 169 0.97 15.54 7.94
N ILE A 170 1.42 15.01 9.08
CA ILE A 170 2.72 15.35 9.68
C ILE A 170 3.61 14.14 9.48
N GLY A 171 4.80 14.30 8.93
CA GLY A 171 5.76 13.21 8.73
C GLY A 171 6.84 13.18 9.81
N VAL A 172 7.93 12.48 9.49
CA VAL A 172 9.22 12.55 10.21
C VAL A 172 10.28 12.80 9.15
N ALA A 173 11.12 13.81 9.33
CA ALA A 173 12.24 14.06 8.43
C ALA A 173 13.25 12.91 8.54
N HIS A 174 13.78 12.44 7.41
CA HIS A 174 14.77 11.35 7.38
C HIS A 174 16.04 11.73 8.15
N THR A 175 16.63 12.86 7.79
CA THR A 175 17.71 13.49 8.56
C THR A 175 17.13 14.55 9.49
N GLY A 176 17.74 14.74 10.66
CA GLY A 176 17.22 15.54 11.78
C GLY A 176 17.12 17.06 11.55
N ALA A 177 17.10 17.52 10.30
CA ALA A 177 16.79 18.89 9.91
C ALA A 177 15.42 18.89 9.21
N GLY A 178 14.52 19.82 9.56
CA GLY A 178 13.22 19.85 8.91
C GLY A 178 13.32 20.23 7.42
N LEU A 179 12.20 20.08 6.72
CA LEU A 179 12.13 20.25 5.26
C LEU A 179 11.65 21.65 4.93
N GLY A 180 12.11 22.21 3.79
CA GLY A 180 11.61 23.50 3.33
C GLY A 180 12.54 24.69 3.58
N ALA A 181 13.80 24.44 3.94
CA ALA A 181 14.80 25.49 4.12
C ALA A 181 15.17 26.17 2.79
N SER A 182 15.04 25.47 1.67
CA SER A 182 15.26 26.01 0.33
C SER A 182 13.95 26.21 -0.44
N SER A 183 13.89 27.26 -1.27
CA SER A 183 12.68 27.66 -1.99
C SER A 183 12.16 26.62 -3.00
N ASN A 184 13.00 25.67 -3.39
CA ASN A 184 12.68 24.55 -4.28
C ASN A 184 12.26 23.26 -3.55
N GLU A 185 12.23 23.24 -2.21
CA GLU A 185 11.84 22.06 -1.39
C GLU A 185 10.33 21.99 -1.15
N LYS A 186 9.54 22.11 -2.23
CA LYS A 186 8.06 22.09 -2.15
C LYS A 186 7.50 20.68 -2.16
N THR A 187 8.17 19.76 -2.83
CA THR A 187 7.77 18.36 -2.94
C THR A 187 8.56 17.54 -1.95
N VAL A 188 7.85 16.70 -1.21
CA VAL A 188 8.44 15.74 -0.28
C VAL A 188 8.24 14.32 -0.81
N TYR A 189 9.22 13.49 -0.55
CA TYR A 189 9.33 12.12 -1.01
C TYR A 189 9.48 11.22 0.20
N PHE A 190 8.96 10.00 0.11
CA PHE A 190 9.24 9.00 1.13
C PHE A 190 10.67 8.50 0.98
N TRP A 191 11.38 8.38 2.10
CA TRP A 191 12.59 7.58 2.19
C TRP A 191 12.21 6.10 2.26
N PRO A 192 13.13 5.16 1.91
CA PRO A 192 12.91 3.72 2.06
C PRO A 192 12.40 3.25 3.43
N ASP A 193 12.71 3.99 4.49
CA ASP A 193 12.27 3.66 5.84
C ASP A 193 10.88 4.23 6.19
N GLY A 194 10.23 4.96 5.28
CA GLY A 194 8.92 5.59 5.48
C GLY A 194 8.97 7.00 6.09
N SER A 195 10.14 7.51 6.46
CA SER A 195 10.33 8.95 6.73
C SER A 195 10.17 9.77 5.45
N ILE A 196 10.21 11.10 5.55
CA ILE A 196 10.08 12.01 4.41
C ILE A 196 11.30 12.88 4.24
N ASP A 197 11.60 13.26 3.01
CA ASP A 197 12.69 14.19 2.71
C ASP A 197 12.49 14.95 1.38
N SER A 198 13.32 15.96 1.13
CA SER A 198 13.41 16.67 -0.14
C SER A 198 14.24 15.87 -1.14
N LEU A 199 13.98 16.00 -2.44
CA LEU A 199 14.75 15.26 -3.46
C LEU A 199 16.26 15.55 -3.38
N ALA A 200 16.64 16.77 -3.01
CA ALA A 200 18.04 17.17 -2.91
C ALA A 200 18.75 16.46 -1.75
N ASN A 201 18.10 16.39 -0.59
CA ASN A 201 18.62 15.67 0.57
C ASN A 201 18.67 14.16 0.29
N ILE A 202 17.64 13.61 -0.37
CA ILE A 202 17.61 12.19 -0.71
C ILE A 202 18.86 11.75 -1.47
N ILE A 203 19.27 12.54 -2.46
CA ILE A 203 20.47 12.27 -3.26
C ILE A 203 21.74 12.41 -2.40
N THR A 204 21.77 13.41 -1.52
CA THR A 204 22.92 13.70 -0.65
C THR A 204 23.12 12.62 0.42
N ASP A 205 22.02 12.07 0.94
CA ASP A 205 22.00 11.05 2.00
C ASP A 205 22.17 9.62 1.47
N GLY A 206 22.56 9.47 0.19
CA GLY A 206 22.86 8.18 -0.44
C GLY A 206 21.64 7.44 -0.99
N GLY A 207 20.49 8.09 -1.06
CA GLY A 207 19.30 7.59 -1.72
C GLY A 207 19.39 7.73 -3.24
N THR A 208 18.43 7.11 -3.93
CA THR A 208 18.34 7.15 -5.39
C THR A 208 17.34 8.19 -5.87
N ALA A 209 17.61 8.81 -7.01
CA ALA A 209 16.60 9.59 -7.73
C ALA A 209 15.48 8.64 -8.18
N GLY A 210 14.23 8.91 -7.78
CA GLY A 210 13.08 8.06 -8.11
C GLY A 210 12.28 7.56 -6.91
N GLN A 211 12.58 8.04 -5.69
CA GLN A 211 11.75 7.77 -4.52
C GLN A 211 10.28 8.16 -4.73
N GLN A 212 9.37 7.48 -4.02
CA GLN A 212 7.94 7.72 -4.12
C GLN A 212 7.61 9.13 -3.60
N ILE A 213 6.83 9.90 -4.37
CA ILE A 213 6.35 11.21 -3.91
C ILE A 213 5.39 11.00 -2.74
N ALA A 214 5.69 11.63 -1.60
CA ALA A 214 4.80 11.65 -0.44
C ALA A 214 3.73 12.75 -0.61
N GLY A 215 4.14 13.92 -1.10
CA GLY A 215 3.21 15.03 -1.21
C GLY A 215 3.86 16.40 -1.42
N THR A 216 3.18 17.44 -0.95
CA THR A 216 3.63 18.83 -1.09
C THR A 216 3.57 19.53 0.26
N MET A 217 4.62 20.25 0.63
CA MET A 217 4.66 21.08 1.83
C MET A 217 3.51 22.09 1.84
N LEU A 218 2.86 22.24 2.99
CA LEU A 218 1.79 23.21 3.22
C LEU A 218 2.28 24.60 3.70
N PRO A 219 3.32 24.73 4.56
CA PRO A 219 3.74 26.04 5.05
C PRO A 219 4.47 26.85 3.99
N ARG A 220 4.64 28.14 4.30
CA ARG A 220 5.50 29.04 3.52
C ARG A 220 6.97 28.68 3.76
N LEU A 221 7.67 28.28 2.70
CA LEU A 221 9.09 27.87 2.70
C LEU A 221 10.10 29.03 2.72
N ALA A 222 9.64 30.26 2.96
CA ALA A 222 10.48 31.45 2.93
C ALA A 222 10.17 32.28 4.16
N ASN A 223 10.95 32.06 5.20
CA ASN A 223 10.85 32.81 6.44
C ASN A 223 11.52 34.17 6.34
N PRO A 224 11.13 35.14 7.20
CA PRO A 224 11.95 36.31 7.47
C PRO A 224 13.38 35.90 7.86
N ALA A 225 14.36 36.77 7.56
CA ALA A 225 15.74 36.52 7.93
C ALA A 225 15.85 36.20 9.43
N GLY A 226 16.46 35.07 9.77
CA GLY A 226 16.70 34.65 11.16
C GLY A 226 15.62 33.78 11.80
N THR A 227 14.58 33.30 11.08
CA THR A 227 13.62 32.33 11.63
C THR A 227 13.71 30.95 10.93
N PRO A 228 13.71 29.82 11.67
CA PRO A 228 13.81 28.47 11.09
C PRO A 228 12.65 28.15 10.13
N ALA A 229 12.96 27.88 8.86
CA ALA A 229 11.98 27.68 7.77
C ALA A 229 11.59 26.22 7.56
N ASP A 230 11.78 25.38 8.58
CA ASP A 230 11.73 23.94 8.47
C ASP A 230 10.41 23.38 9.05
N ASP A 231 9.78 22.46 8.33
CA ASP A 231 8.52 21.84 8.73
C ASP A 231 8.47 20.40 8.21
N ILE A 232 7.51 19.65 8.72
CA ILE A 232 7.18 18.27 8.35
C ILE A 232 5.67 18.13 8.09
N PHE A 233 4.95 19.25 7.99
CA PHE A 233 3.54 19.30 7.63
C PHE A 233 3.34 19.43 6.12
N TYR A 234 2.65 18.46 5.53
CA TYR A 234 2.49 18.33 4.09
C TYR A 234 1.11 17.79 3.73
N MET A 235 0.73 17.98 2.47
CA MET A 235 -0.45 17.37 1.86
C MET A 235 -0.05 16.03 1.25
N LEU A 236 -0.44 14.91 1.90
CA LEU A 236 -0.19 13.54 1.44
C LEU A 236 -0.95 13.26 0.14
N LYS A 237 -0.31 12.54 -0.80
CA LYS A 237 -0.86 12.21 -2.13
C LYS A 237 -0.51 10.78 -2.57
N LEU A 238 -1.02 9.76 -1.86
CA LEU A 238 -0.84 8.35 -2.23
C LEU A 238 -1.98 7.82 -3.11
N ALA A 239 -3.23 8.04 -2.67
CA ALA A 239 -4.43 7.61 -3.36
C ALA A 239 -5.55 8.64 -3.09
N PRO A 240 -5.70 9.66 -3.95
CA PRO A 240 -6.59 10.80 -3.73
C PRO A 240 -8.07 10.42 -3.69
#